data_AF-A0A2N5M5V9-F1
#
_entry.id   AF-A0A2N5M5V9-F1
#
_cell.length_a   1.000
_cell.length_b   1.000
_cell.length_c   1.000
_cell.angle_alpha   90.00
_cell.angle_beta   90.00
_cell.angle_gamma   90.00
#
_symmetry.space_group_name_H-M   'P 1'
#
loop_
_entity.id
_entity.type
_entity.pdbx_description
1 polymer ?
#
loop_
_entity_poly.entity_id
_entity_poly.type
_entity_poly.pdbx_seq_one_letter_code
_entity_poly.pdbx_strand_id
1 'polypeptide(L)'
;MITIIPIKLETPFAEGSVFAYAVLGDGAVLIDTGNPGSTSLNNLKSQLSQHGLSLRDFDSIVLTHMHTDHSGGVSEILKEATLPVYVHENAEWTITGGAREFQRQNEFFYSFMKQCGADPGQHMSNRTYNEEIWPEVKYVRDGDVIGAAGIPFEVVYVPGHSQTDILLWDPSTGITFGGDHLVADFSVNAFIEPPRPGIGSRPKSLLQYRNSLERVKLLPLSTVYPGHGEPFDNHPELIGKRMEEQEKRCLHILECLLTGEKNVYQLCSLIYPKLRKRTIFLGLSQIQGHLDLLESRGQVESFTRGQVHYYKVISSSLKGGGITIAIK
;
A
#
# COMPACT_ATOMS: atom_id res chain seq x y z
N MET A 1 13.71 -18.70 21.27
CA MET A 1 12.25 -18.47 21.29
C MET A 1 12.07 -17.00 21.02
N ILE A 2 11.23 -16.64 20.05
CA ILE A 2 11.05 -15.25 19.62
C ILE A 2 9.90 -14.63 20.41
N THR A 3 10.00 -13.34 20.73
CA THR A 3 8.93 -12.58 21.36
C THR A 3 8.49 -11.49 20.39
N ILE A 4 7.21 -11.45 20.06
CA ILE A 4 6.63 -10.45 19.17
C ILE A 4 5.76 -9.53 20.02
N ILE A 5 6.09 -8.24 20.03
CA ILE A 5 5.37 -7.22 20.80
C ILE A 5 4.72 -6.25 19.82
N PRO A 6 3.38 -6.27 19.67
CA PRO A 6 2.67 -5.28 18.86
C PRO A 6 2.66 -3.93 19.59
N ILE A 7 3.04 -2.88 18.87
CA ILE A 7 3.02 -1.49 19.33
C ILE A 7 1.93 -0.76 18.55
N LYS A 8 0.83 -0.43 19.22
CA LYS A 8 -0.35 0.16 18.58
C LYS A 8 -0.24 1.69 18.50
N LEU A 9 -0.03 2.23 17.32
CA LEU A 9 0.20 3.66 17.10
C LEU A 9 -1.06 4.30 16.51
N GLU A 10 -1.52 5.40 17.13
CA GLU A 10 -2.66 6.15 16.62
C GLU A 10 -2.32 6.81 15.27
N THR A 11 -3.29 6.79 14.35
CA THR A 11 -3.17 7.50 13.08
C THR A 11 -4.33 8.46 12.88
N PRO A 12 -4.16 9.51 12.07
CA PRO A 12 -5.26 10.37 11.64
C PRO A 12 -6.10 9.76 10.51
N PHE A 13 -5.78 8.54 10.06
CA PHE A 13 -6.38 7.89 8.90
C PHE A 13 -7.65 7.11 9.27
N ALA A 14 -8.49 6.81 8.27
CA ALA A 14 -9.79 6.19 8.50
C ALA A 14 -9.68 4.69 8.82
N GLU A 15 -8.55 4.10 8.44
CA GLU A 15 -8.13 2.72 8.61
C GLU A 15 -7.89 2.37 10.09
N GLY A 16 -7.66 3.37 10.94
CA GLY A 16 -7.52 3.21 12.39
C GLY A 16 -6.06 3.28 12.85
N SER A 17 -5.72 2.49 13.86
CA SER A 17 -4.35 2.44 14.39
C SER A 17 -3.47 1.54 13.51
N VAL A 18 -2.23 1.98 13.29
CA VAL A 18 -1.16 1.19 12.67
C VAL A 18 -0.37 0.46 13.75
N PHE A 19 0.15 -0.72 13.45
CA PHE A 19 1.01 -1.49 14.32
C PHE A 19 2.45 -1.46 13.80
N ALA A 20 3.36 -1.06 14.69
CA ALA A 20 4.77 -1.45 14.57
C ALA A 20 4.99 -2.72 15.41
N TYR A 21 5.98 -3.53 15.05
CA TYR A 21 6.28 -4.76 15.77
C TYR A 21 7.72 -4.77 16.28
N ALA A 22 7.88 -4.89 17.59
CA ALA A 22 9.17 -5.20 18.18
C ALA A 22 9.34 -6.72 18.25
N VAL A 23 10.30 -7.25 17.49
CA VAL A 23 10.59 -8.69 17.42
C VAL A 23 11.92 -8.95 18.12
N LEU A 24 11.89 -9.76 19.17
CA LEU A 24 13.03 -10.04 20.03
C LEU A 24 13.44 -11.52 19.93
N GLY A 25 14.73 -11.78 19.85
CA GLY A 25 15.32 -13.11 19.78
C GLY A 25 16.82 -13.05 20.06
N ASP A 26 17.64 -13.60 19.16
CA ASP A 26 19.10 -13.35 19.18
C ASP A 26 19.36 -12.00 18.48
N GLY A 27 19.09 -10.92 19.20
CA GLY A 27 18.98 -9.56 18.68
C GLY A 27 17.54 -9.05 18.67
N ALA A 28 17.33 -7.85 18.12
CA ALA A 28 16.01 -7.23 18.03
C ALA A 28 15.83 -6.40 16.76
N VAL A 29 14.62 -6.46 16.18
CA VAL A 29 14.24 -5.67 15.01
C VAL A 29 12.92 -4.96 15.27
N LEU A 30 12.86 -3.70 14.83
CA LEU A 30 11.64 -2.93 14.78
C LEU A 30 11.09 -2.97 13.36
N ILE A 31 9.89 -3.55 13.19
CA ILE A 31 9.20 -3.60 11.91
C ILE A 31 8.17 -2.48 11.87
N ASP A 32 8.31 -1.59 10.91
CA ASP A 32 7.60 -0.30 10.78
C ASP A 32 7.79 0.65 11.99
N THR A 33 7.41 1.91 11.82
CA THR A 33 7.80 3.00 12.74
C THR A 33 6.67 3.97 13.11
N GLY A 34 5.48 3.82 12.51
CA GLY A 34 4.37 4.71 12.76
C GLY A 34 4.41 6.01 11.96
N ASN A 35 3.54 6.93 12.37
CA ASN A 35 3.43 8.28 11.81
C ASN A 35 4.63 9.17 12.13
N PRO A 36 4.87 10.24 11.33
CA PRO A 36 5.88 11.23 11.65
C PRO A 36 5.50 12.08 12.87
N GLY A 37 6.51 12.72 13.47
CA GLY A 37 6.34 13.68 14.56
C GLY A 37 6.46 13.09 15.97
N SER A 38 6.70 13.99 16.92
CA SER A 38 7.02 13.65 18.31
C SER A 38 5.89 12.94 19.05
N THR A 39 4.62 13.20 18.71
CA THR A 39 3.48 12.52 19.33
C THR A 39 3.52 11.01 19.07
N SER A 40 3.71 10.62 17.80
CA SER A 40 3.82 9.21 17.39
C SER A 40 5.06 8.57 18.03
N LEU A 41 6.22 9.24 17.97
CA LEU A 41 7.46 8.78 18.59
C LEU A 41 7.32 8.56 20.11
N ASN A 42 6.70 9.50 20.82
CA ASN A 42 6.51 9.38 22.27
C ASN A 42 5.57 8.23 22.62
N ASN A 43 4.56 7.97 21.79
CA ASN A 43 3.66 6.84 21.96
C ASN A 43 4.41 5.50 21.76
N LEU A 44 5.20 5.38 20.68
CA LEU A 44 6.10 4.25 20.43
C LEU A 44 7.03 4.00 21.64
N LYS A 45 7.76 5.03 22.08
CA LYS A 45 8.69 4.95 23.22
C LYS A 45 7.97 4.56 24.52
N SER A 46 6.78 5.10 24.76
CA SER A 46 6.01 4.78 25.96
C SER A 46 5.61 3.29 25.98
N GLN A 47 5.12 2.75 24.87
CA GLN A 47 4.76 1.33 24.80
C GLN A 47 5.98 0.42 24.89
N LEU A 48 7.08 0.73 24.19
CA LEU A 48 8.35 0.00 24.35
C LEU A 48 8.81 -0.04 25.81
N SER A 49 8.73 1.09 26.53
CA SER A 49 9.14 1.16 27.93
C SER A 49 8.30 0.31 28.88
N GLN A 50 7.02 0.05 28.55
CA GLN A 50 6.17 -0.86 29.33
C GLN A 50 6.67 -2.31 29.25
N HIS A 51 7.43 -2.64 28.21
CA HIS A 51 8.10 -3.91 28.03
C HIS A 51 9.59 -3.86 28.42
N GLY A 52 10.05 -2.78 29.05
CA GLY A 52 11.45 -2.60 29.44
C GLY A 52 12.41 -2.33 28.28
N LEU A 53 11.90 -1.91 27.12
CA LEU A 53 12.67 -1.62 25.92
C LEU A 53 12.82 -0.11 25.66
N SER A 54 13.86 0.23 24.91
CA SER A 54 14.17 1.54 24.36
C SER A 54 14.55 1.41 22.89
N LEU A 55 14.61 2.54 22.17
CA LEU A 55 15.02 2.54 20.75
C LEU A 55 16.43 2.03 20.51
N ARG A 56 17.29 2.03 21.54
CA ARG A 56 18.70 1.58 21.46
C ARG A 56 18.86 0.08 21.63
N ASP A 57 17.79 -0.63 22.00
CA ASP A 57 17.80 -2.08 22.15
C ASP A 57 17.60 -2.82 20.83
N PHE A 58 17.29 -2.09 19.74
CA PHE A 58 17.11 -2.65 18.41
C PHE A 58 18.41 -2.63 17.61
N ASP A 59 18.61 -3.63 16.76
CA ASP A 59 19.76 -3.73 15.85
C ASP A 59 19.46 -3.12 14.47
N SER A 60 18.18 -3.05 14.10
CA SER A 60 17.74 -2.56 12.80
C SER A 60 16.26 -2.17 12.78
N ILE A 61 15.90 -1.39 11.76
CA ILE A 61 14.52 -1.12 11.37
C ILE A 61 14.28 -1.83 10.03
N VAL A 62 13.14 -2.48 9.87
CA VAL A 62 12.69 -2.98 8.57
C VAL A 62 11.33 -2.37 8.26
N LEU A 63 11.19 -1.72 7.11
CA LEU A 63 9.90 -1.17 6.68
C LEU A 63 9.21 -2.15 5.74
N THR A 64 7.94 -2.42 6.00
CA THR A 64 7.08 -3.19 5.09
C THR A 64 6.84 -2.41 3.80
N HIS A 65 6.66 -1.09 3.90
CA HIS A 65 6.52 -0.18 2.76
C HIS A 65 6.67 1.30 3.18
N MET A 66 6.60 2.20 2.20
CA MET A 66 6.90 3.63 2.35
C MET A 66 5.69 4.53 2.60
N HIS A 67 4.53 3.99 3.00
CA HIS A 67 3.43 4.86 3.44
C HIS A 67 3.75 5.55 4.77
N THR A 68 3.17 6.73 4.96
CA THR A 68 3.56 7.68 6.02
C THR A 68 3.34 7.14 7.43
N ASP A 69 2.36 6.28 7.65
CA ASP A 69 2.09 5.60 8.91
C ASP A 69 3.00 4.38 9.17
N HIS A 70 3.83 3.97 8.20
CA HIS A 70 4.78 2.87 8.35
C HIS A 70 6.22 3.39 8.42
N SER A 71 6.59 4.30 7.52
CA SER A 71 7.95 4.86 7.42
C SER A 71 8.12 6.19 8.15
N GLY A 72 7.05 6.81 8.63
CA GLY A 72 7.06 8.20 9.07
C GLY A 72 7.89 8.47 10.33
N GLY A 73 8.03 7.47 11.20
CA GLY A 73 8.79 7.59 12.45
C GLY A 73 10.32 7.44 12.29
N VAL A 74 10.81 7.00 11.12
CA VAL A 74 12.23 6.70 10.91
C VAL A 74 13.12 7.89 11.24
N SER A 75 12.82 9.07 10.69
CA SER A 75 13.63 10.27 10.87
C SER A 75 13.75 10.70 12.34
N GLU A 76 12.70 10.51 13.13
CA GLU A 76 12.66 10.79 14.56
C GLU A 76 13.42 9.75 15.38
N ILE A 77 13.27 8.47 15.06
CA ILE A 77 14.00 7.38 15.72
C ILE A 77 15.51 7.54 15.50
N LEU A 78 15.92 7.88 14.27
CA LEU A 78 17.33 8.03 13.90
C LEU A 78 18.04 9.21 14.57
N LYS A 79 17.30 10.15 15.18
CA LYS A 79 17.87 11.21 16.04
C LYS A 79 18.30 10.68 17.41
N GLU A 80 17.76 9.55 17.86
CA GLU A 80 18.01 8.97 19.18
C GLU A 80 18.83 7.67 19.16
N ALA A 81 18.76 6.93 18.05
CA ALA A 81 19.47 5.66 17.83
C ALA A 81 19.96 5.54 16.38
N THR A 82 21.21 5.14 16.16
CA THR A 82 21.75 4.91 14.82
C THR A 82 21.47 3.46 14.42
N LEU A 83 20.50 3.25 13.53
CA LEU A 83 20.05 1.93 13.09
C LEU A 83 20.09 1.82 11.57
N PRO A 84 20.57 0.71 10.98
CA PRO A 84 20.33 0.42 9.58
C PRO A 84 18.83 0.26 9.30
N VAL A 85 18.37 0.87 8.22
CA VAL A 85 16.97 0.82 7.77
C VAL A 85 16.89 -0.04 6.50
N TYR A 86 16.22 -1.19 6.60
CA TYR A 86 15.95 -2.05 5.45
C TYR A 86 14.64 -1.63 4.78
N VAL A 87 14.70 -1.45 3.45
CA VAL A 87 13.55 -1.11 2.60
C VAL A 87 13.65 -1.83 1.27
N HIS A 88 12.52 -2.04 0.61
CA HIS A 88 12.54 -2.53 -0.76
C HIS A 88 13.29 -1.55 -1.69
N GLU A 89 14.05 -2.06 -2.68
CA GLU A 89 14.89 -1.25 -3.57
C GLU A 89 14.13 -0.12 -4.30
N ASN A 90 12.82 -0.29 -4.50
CA ASN A 90 11.99 0.72 -5.14
C ASN A 90 11.81 2.00 -4.32
N ALA A 91 12.14 1.96 -3.02
CA ALA A 91 12.10 3.12 -2.15
C ALA A 91 13.28 4.08 -2.38
N GLU A 92 14.34 3.65 -3.09
CA GLU A 92 15.57 4.42 -3.30
C GLU A 92 15.29 5.87 -3.73
N TRP A 93 14.43 6.06 -4.73
CA TRP A 93 14.14 7.38 -5.28
C TRP A 93 13.37 8.27 -4.31
N THR A 94 12.43 7.70 -3.56
CA THR A 94 11.67 8.43 -2.53
C THR A 94 12.59 8.92 -1.42
N ILE A 95 13.61 8.13 -1.07
CA ILE A 95 14.57 8.44 -0.01
C ILE A 95 15.64 9.43 -0.50
N THR A 96 16.18 9.23 -1.70
CA THR A 96 17.37 9.96 -2.18
C THR A 96 17.04 11.14 -3.11
N GLY A 97 15.85 11.15 -3.72
CA GLY A 97 15.48 12.12 -4.76
C GLY A 97 15.10 13.51 -4.24
N GLY A 98 14.95 13.63 -2.93
CA GLY A 98 14.72 14.88 -2.21
C GLY A 98 13.56 15.74 -2.75
N ALA A 99 13.74 17.07 -2.69
CA ALA A 99 12.69 18.03 -3.08
C ALA A 99 12.23 17.87 -4.54
N ARG A 100 13.14 17.46 -5.43
CA ARG A 100 12.83 17.24 -6.85
C ARG A 100 11.88 16.06 -7.03
N GLU A 101 12.16 14.96 -6.36
CA GLU A 101 11.28 13.78 -6.41
C GLU A 101 9.93 14.08 -5.76
N PHE A 102 9.92 14.76 -4.61
CA PHE A 102 8.70 15.20 -3.95
C PHE A 102 7.82 16.05 -4.89
N GLN A 103 8.41 17.02 -5.61
CA GLN A 103 7.68 17.83 -6.58
C GLN A 103 7.12 16.97 -7.73
N ARG A 104 7.91 16.04 -8.26
CA ARG A 104 7.48 15.12 -9.33
C ARG A 104 6.27 14.29 -8.93
N GLN A 105 6.27 13.74 -7.70
CA GLN A 105 5.14 12.97 -7.19
C GLN A 105 3.89 13.85 -7.04
N ASN A 106 4.03 15.07 -6.50
CA ASN A 106 2.92 16.01 -6.38
C ASN A 106 2.34 16.40 -7.74
N GLU A 107 3.19 16.67 -8.74
CA GLU A 107 2.78 16.98 -10.11
C GLU A 107 2.05 15.81 -10.78
N PHE A 108 2.49 14.57 -10.51
CA PHE A 108 1.79 13.38 -10.96
C PHE A 108 0.39 13.30 -10.36
N PHE A 109 0.24 13.39 -9.03
CA PHE A 109 -1.08 13.30 -8.38
C PHE A 109 -2.00 14.43 -8.84
N TYR A 110 -1.48 15.65 -8.97
CA TYR A 110 -2.22 16.80 -9.49
C TYR A 110 -2.72 16.55 -10.93
N SER A 111 -1.85 16.02 -11.79
CA SER A 111 -2.21 15.69 -13.18
C SER A 111 -3.18 14.52 -13.26
N PHE A 112 -2.99 13.48 -12.45
CA PHE A 112 -3.87 12.32 -12.35
C PHE A 112 -5.28 12.72 -11.94
N MET A 113 -5.44 13.61 -10.95
CA MET A 113 -6.76 14.09 -10.54
C MET A 113 -7.47 14.88 -11.65
N LYS A 114 -6.76 15.74 -12.37
CA LYS A 114 -7.33 16.41 -13.57
C LYS A 114 -7.73 15.41 -14.64
N GLN A 115 -6.89 14.41 -14.88
CA GLN A 115 -7.16 13.31 -15.81
C GLN A 115 -8.41 12.49 -15.42
N CYS A 116 -8.68 12.34 -14.13
CA CYS A 116 -9.89 11.73 -13.62
C CYS A 116 -11.16 12.58 -13.84
N GLY A 117 -11.02 13.87 -14.13
CA GLY A 117 -12.11 14.84 -14.15
C GLY A 117 -12.44 15.46 -12.78
N ALA A 118 -11.55 15.31 -11.80
CA ALA A 118 -11.66 15.93 -10.49
C ALA A 118 -10.88 17.26 -10.44
N ASP A 119 -11.31 18.20 -9.59
CA ASP A 119 -10.59 19.45 -9.35
C ASP A 119 -9.54 19.26 -8.22
N PRO A 120 -8.23 19.24 -8.52
CA PRO A 120 -7.22 19.04 -7.49
C PRO A 120 -7.25 20.14 -6.41
N GLY A 121 -7.66 21.36 -6.74
CA GLY A 121 -7.73 22.48 -5.79
C GLY A 121 -8.74 22.26 -4.65
N GLN A 122 -9.73 21.39 -4.85
CA GLN A 122 -10.73 21.04 -3.84
C GLN A 122 -10.36 19.82 -2.99
N HIS A 123 -9.38 19.05 -3.45
CA HIS A 123 -9.17 17.69 -2.99
C HIS A 123 -7.74 17.40 -2.52
N MET A 124 -6.74 18.12 -3.01
CA MET A 124 -5.36 18.02 -2.57
C MET A 124 -5.03 19.08 -1.52
N SER A 125 -4.20 18.71 -0.55
CA SER A 125 -3.56 19.66 0.36
C SER A 125 -2.17 20.00 -0.14
N ASN A 126 -1.75 21.26 0.06
CA ASN A 126 -0.34 21.62 -0.06
C ASN A 126 0.45 20.86 1.00
N ARG A 127 1.30 19.93 0.56
CA ARG A 127 2.28 19.27 1.41
C ARG A 127 3.56 20.08 1.38
N THR A 128 4.20 20.23 2.53
CA THR A 128 5.55 20.79 2.63
C THR A 128 6.55 19.65 2.50
N TYR A 129 7.58 19.84 1.68
CA TYR A 129 8.71 18.94 1.65
C TYR A 129 9.51 19.10 2.95
N ASN A 130 9.74 17.98 3.64
CA ASN A 130 10.70 17.91 4.73
C ASN A 130 11.81 16.96 4.27
N GLU A 131 13.05 17.39 4.42
CA GLU A 131 14.18 16.55 4.08
C GLU A 131 14.32 15.42 5.11
N GLU A 132 14.37 14.19 4.60
CA GLU A 132 14.61 12.99 5.40
C GLU A 132 16.01 12.47 5.06
N ILE A 133 16.85 12.34 6.09
CA ILE A 133 18.22 11.84 5.92
C ILE A 133 18.34 10.56 6.71
N TRP A 134 18.46 9.44 6.01
CA TRP A 134 18.63 8.13 6.59
C TRP A 134 20.10 7.70 6.37
N PRO A 135 20.95 7.70 7.43
CA PRO A 135 22.40 7.54 7.26
C PRO A 135 22.82 6.18 6.70
N GLU A 136 22.10 5.11 7.05
CA GLU A 136 22.38 3.74 6.60
C GLU A 136 21.09 3.08 6.10
N VAL A 137 20.93 3.04 4.78
CA VAL A 137 19.79 2.38 4.11
C VAL A 137 20.29 1.12 3.42
N LYS A 138 19.57 0.01 3.64
CA LYS A 138 19.83 -1.28 3.01
C LYS A 138 18.66 -1.63 2.11
N TYR A 139 18.93 -1.67 0.81
CA TYR A 139 17.93 -2.03 -0.19
C TYR A 139 17.83 -3.54 -0.33
N VAL A 140 16.62 -4.07 -0.18
CA VAL A 140 16.31 -5.49 -0.36
C VAL A 140 15.42 -5.73 -1.56
N ARG A 141 15.47 -6.96 -2.08
CA ARG A 141 14.70 -7.45 -3.23
C ARG A 141 13.89 -8.68 -2.85
N ASP A 142 13.00 -9.05 -3.75
CA ASP A 142 12.31 -10.34 -3.68
C ASP A 142 13.31 -11.50 -3.54
N GLY A 143 13.08 -12.37 -2.55
CA GLY A 143 13.92 -13.53 -2.25
C GLY A 143 15.20 -13.24 -1.46
N ASP A 144 15.51 -11.98 -1.14
CA ASP A 144 16.58 -11.67 -0.20
C ASP A 144 16.24 -12.17 1.21
N VAL A 145 17.26 -12.41 2.01
CA VAL A 145 17.10 -12.83 3.41
C VAL A 145 17.63 -11.74 4.35
N ILE A 146 16.78 -11.28 5.26
CA ILE A 146 17.15 -10.36 6.33
C ILE A 146 17.32 -11.17 7.61
N GLY A 147 18.57 -11.31 8.05
CA GLY A 147 18.89 -11.86 9.38
C GLY A 147 18.57 -10.83 10.45
N ALA A 148 17.49 -11.04 11.21
CA ALA A 148 17.04 -10.12 12.24
C ALA A 148 16.45 -10.88 13.44
N ALA A 149 16.81 -10.48 14.67
CA ALA A 149 16.43 -11.18 15.91
C ALA A 149 16.76 -12.69 15.91
N GLY A 150 17.82 -13.10 15.19
CA GLY A 150 18.20 -14.50 15.01
C GLY A 150 17.33 -15.29 14.02
N ILE A 151 16.46 -14.61 13.27
CA ILE A 151 15.53 -15.21 12.30
C ILE A 151 15.97 -14.83 10.87
N PRO A 152 16.06 -15.80 9.94
CA PRO A 152 16.32 -15.52 8.53
C PRO A 152 15.01 -15.21 7.80
N PHE A 153 14.49 -13.98 7.94
CA PHE A 153 13.26 -13.59 7.24
C PHE A 153 13.51 -13.52 5.73
N GLU A 154 12.76 -14.29 4.95
CA GLU A 154 12.70 -14.15 3.50
C GLU A 154 11.82 -12.95 3.14
N VAL A 155 12.34 -12.10 2.25
CA VAL A 155 11.63 -10.93 1.72
C VAL A 155 10.75 -11.37 0.56
N VAL A 156 9.45 -11.21 0.69
CA VAL A 156 8.49 -11.48 -0.39
C VAL A 156 7.98 -10.15 -0.93
N TYR A 157 8.41 -9.76 -2.13
CA TYR A 157 7.94 -8.55 -2.79
C TYR A 157 6.50 -8.75 -3.30
N VAL A 158 5.58 -7.91 -2.85
CA VAL A 158 4.14 -8.05 -3.08
C VAL A 158 3.50 -6.74 -3.58
N PRO A 159 3.97 -6.20 -4.71
CA PRO A 159 3.51 -4.90 -5.18
C PRO A 159 2.02 -4.86 -5.41
N GLY A 160 1.44 -3.68 -5.18
CA GLY A 160 0.05 -3.42 -5.50
C GLY A 160 -0.56 -2.37 -4.60
N HIS A 161 -0.53 -2.60 -3.29
CA HIS A 161 -0.94 -1.59 -2.33
C HIS A 161 0.03 -0.40 -2.37
N SER A 162 1.32 -0.69 -2.34
CA SER A 162 2.45 0.17 -2.68
C SER A 162 3.37 -0.53 -3.70
N GLN A 163 4.18 0.23 -4.43
CA GLN A 163 5.30 -0.30 -5.20
C GLN A 163 6.48 -0.74 -4.33
N THR A 164 6.42 -0.52 -3.01
CA THR A 164 7.48 -0.87 -2.05
C THR A 164 7.11 -2.00 -1.09
N ASP A 165 5.90 -2.57 -1.20
CA ASP A 165 5.42 -3.60 -0.27
C ASP A 165 6.28 -4.86 -0.27
N ILE A 166 6.72 -5.23 0.92
CA ILE A 166 7.33 -6.52 1.21
C ILE A 166 6.61 -7.21 2.38
N LEU A 167 6.56 -8.54 2.33
CA LEU A 167 6.34 -9.37 3.51
C LEU A 167 7.70 -9.80 4.07
N LEU A 168 7.80 -9.88 5.40
CA LEU A 168 8.89 -10.57 6.07
C LEU A 168 8.36 -11.91 6.56
N TRP A 169 8.75 -12.98 5.89
CA TRP A 169 8.25 -14.32 6.14
C TRP A 169 9.34 -15.21 6.73
N ASP A 170 9.04 -15.89 7.83
CA ASP A 170 9.88 -16.97 8.37
C ASP A 170 9.39 -18.31 7.80
N PRO A 171 10.14 -18.95 6.87
CA PRO A 171 9.71 -20.21 6.26
C PRO A 171 9.62 -21.39 7.25
N SER A 172 10.30 -21.30 8.40
CA SER A 172 10.34 -22.39 9.39
C SER A 172 9.10 -22.44 10.27
N THR A 173 8.51 -21.28 10.57
CA THR A 173 7.33 -21.16 11.43
C THR A 173 6.07 -20.71 10.69
N GLY A 174 6.21 -20.14 9.50
CA GLY A 174 5.13 -19.51 8.74
C GLY A 174 4.74 -18.12 9.27
N ILE A 175 5.38 -17.61 10.32
CA ILE A 175 5.12 -16.26 10.83
C ILE A 175 5.46 -15.24 9.76
N THR A 176 4.58 -14.26 9.57
CA THR A 176 4.71 -13.25 8.52
C THR A 176 4.35 -11.88 9.03
N PHE A 177 5.21 -10.88 8.82
CA PHE A 177 4.86 -9.47 8.97
C PHE A 177 4.45 -8.93 7.61
N GLY A 178 3.16 -8.60 7.48
CA GLY A 178 2.54 -8.38 6.18
C GLY A 178 2.31 -6.93 5.78
N GLY A 179 2.55 -5.99 6.70
CA GLY A 179 2.17 -4.59 6.50
C GLY A 179 0.73 -4.48 6.00
N ASP A 180 0.53 -3.68 4.96
CA ASP A 180 -0.80 -3.45 4.40
C ASP A 180 -1.13 -4.36 3.22
N HIS A 181 -0.33 -5.40 2.96
CA HIS A 181 -0.64 -6.35 1.89
C HIS A 181 -1.96 -7.10 2.17
N LEU A 182 -2.20 -7.51 3.43
CA LEU A 182 -3.43 -8.17 3.85
C LEU A 182 -3.85 -7.68 5.23
N VAL A 183 -5.04 -7.08 5.30
CA VAL A 183 -5.72 -6.70 6.54
C VAL A 183 -7.04 -7.46 6.63
N ALA A 184 -7.33 -8.07 7.79
CA ALA A 184 -8.53 -8.90 7.97
C ALA A 184 -9.83 -8.09 7.88
N ASP A 185 -9.83 -6.91 8.51
CA ASP A 185 -11.03 -6.11 8.74
C ASP A 185 -11.52 -5.36 7.48
N PHE A 186 -10.62 -5.02 6.56
CA PHE A 186 -10.98 -4.25 5.36
C PHE A 186 -10.11 -4.60 4.14
N SER A 187 -10.60 -4.25 2.95
CA SER A 187 -9.81 -4.32 1.72
C SER A 187 -8.94 -3.08 1.61
N VAL A 188 -7.64 -3.29 1.45
CA VAL A 188 -6.71 -2.21 1.14
C VAL A 188 -6.90 -1.69 -0.29
N ASN A 189 -6.46 -0.46 -0.53
CA ASN A 189 -6.45 0.14 -1.85
C ASN A 189 -5.15 -0.23 -2.57
N ALA A 190 -5.24 -0.63 -3.85
CA ALA A 190 -4.06 -0.75 -4.70
C ALA A 190 -3.71 0.64 -5.25
N PHE A 191 -2.83 1.38 -4.58
CA PHE A 191 -2.69 2.81 -4.82
C PHE A 191 -2.15 3.12 -6.23
N ILE A 192 -2.78 4.10 -6.88
CA ILE A 192 -2.20 4.70 -8.08
C ILE A 192 -0.98 5.50 -7.66
N GLU A 193 0.18 5.08 -8.18
CA GLU A 193 1.47 5.70 -7.90
C GLU A 193 2.11 6.25 -9.17
N PRO A 194 2.99 7.27 -9.04
CA PRO A 194 3.77 7.75 -10.17
C PRO A 194 4.65 6.64 -10.74
N PRO A 195 4.95 6.68 -12.06
CA PRO A 195 5.99 5.81 -12.60
C PRO A 195 7.32 6.09 -11.91
N ARG A 196 8.20 5.09 -11.86
CA ARG A 196 9.59 5.33 -11.45
C ARG A 196 10.27 6.31 -12.42
N PRO A 197 11.27 7.09 -11.97
CA PRO A 197 12.08 7.91 -12.89
C PRO A 197 12.58 7.09 -14.08
N GLY A 198 12.43 7.64 -15.29
CA GLY A 198 12.81 6.96 -16.53
C GLY A 198 11.78 5.96 -17.08
N ILE A 199 10.70 5.66 -16.35
CA ILE A 199 9.60 4.81 -16.82
C ILE A 199 8.46 5.69 -17.33
N GLY A 200 7.95 5.39 -18.53
CA GLY A 200 6.96 6.25 -19.20
C GLY A 200 5.53 6.10 -18.69
N SER A 201 5.15 4.91 -18.19
CA SER A 201 3.78 4.61 -17.76
C SER A 201 3.75 4.25 -16.27
N ARG A 202 2.74 4.76 -15.56
CA ARG A 202 2.49 4.36 -14.16
C ARG A 202 2.25 2.85 -14.04
N PRO A 203 2.52 2.25 -12.87
CA PRO A 203 2.12 0.87 -12.57
C PRO A 203 0.61 0.65 -12.72
N LYS A 204 0.24 -0.59 -13.05
CA LYS A 204 -1.14 -1.09 -13.05
C LYS A 204 -1.40 -1.77 -11.70
N SER A 205 -1.48 -0.97 -10.65
CA SER A 205 -1.39 -1.41 -9.25
C SER A 205 -2.37 -2.53 -8.87
N LEU A 206 -3.63 -2.47 -9.32
CA LEU A 206 -4.59 -3.55 -9.01
C LEU A 206 -4.23 -4.88 -9.68
N LEU A 207 -3.69 -4.87 -10.91
CA LEU A 207 -3.24 -6.08 -11.58
C LEU A 207 -2.02 -6.68 -10.84
N GLN A 208 -1.07 -5.83 -10.45
CA GLN A 208 0.06 -6.25 -9.63
C GLN A 208 -0.41 -6.84 -8.30
N TYR A 209 -1.33 -6.16 -7.61
CA TYR A 209 -1.87 -6.61 -6.34
C TYR A 209 -2.54 -7.99 -6.46
N ARG A 210 -3.31 -8.22 -7.53
CA ARG A 210 -3.93 -9.54 -7.79
C ARG A 210 -2.90 -10.64 -8.03
N ASN A 211 -1.84 -10.36 -8.79
CA ASN A 211 -0.75 -11.31 -8.98
C ASN A 211 -0.05 -11.61 -7.64
N SER A 212 0.17 -10.59 -6.82
CA SER A 212 0.72 -10.72 -5.47
C SER A 212 -0.18 -11.56 -4.58
N LEU A 213 -1.49 -11.32 -4.58
CA LEU A 213 -2.49 -12.12 -3.86
C LEU A 213 -2.47 -13.59 -4.29
N GLU A 214 -2.40 -13.86 -5.59
CA GLU A 214 -2.32 -15.23 -6.12
C GLU A 214 -1.04 -15.96 -5.67
N ARG A 215 0.10 -15.26 -5.68
CA ARG A 215 1.37 -15.78 -5.17
C ARG A 215 1.29 -16.07 -3.67
N VAL A 216 0.83 -15.10 -2.88
CA VAL A 216 0.77 -15.18 -1.41
C VAL A 216 -0.22 -16.25 -0.95
N LYS A 217 -1.31 -16.48 -1.68
CA LYS A 217 -2.27 -17.55 -1.40
C LYS A 217 -1.64 -18.95 -1.39
N LEU A 218 -0.53 -19.13 -2.09
CA LEU A 218 0.17 -20.42 -2.20
C LEU A 218 1.31 -20.57 -1.18
N LEU A 219 1.64 -19.51 -0.43
CA LEU A 219 2.68 -19.58 0.60
C LEU A 219 2.13 -20.25 1.86
N PRO A 220 2.92 -21.07 2.56
CA PRO A 220 2.49 -21.71 3.80
C PRO A 220 2.63 -20.73 4.98
N LEU A 221 1.91 -19.61 4.94
CA LEU A 221 1.87 -18.68 6.06
C LEU A 221 1.05 -19.29 7.20
N SER A 222 1.55 -19.17 8.43
CA SER A 222 0.86 -19.59 9.66
C SER A 222 0.08 -18.41 10.23
N THR A 223 0.77 -17.44 10.82
CA THR A 223 0.15 -16.24 11.40
C THR A 223 0.68 -15.00 10.69
N VAL A 224 -0.24 -14.16 10.20
CA VAL A 224 0.06 -12.88 9.57
C VAL A 224 -0.15 -11.77 10.60
N TYR A 225 0.88 -10.96 10.80
CA TYR A 225 0.89 -9.74 11.59
C TYR A 225 0.73 -8.54 10.64
N PRO A 226 -0.49 -7.97 10.52
CA PRO A 226 -0.77 -6.91 9.56
C PRO A 226 -0.35 -5.52 10.06
N GLY A 227 -0.28 -4.55 9.17
CA GLY A 227 -0.08 -3.15 9.52
C GLY A 227 -1.24 -2.55 10.31
N HIS A 228 -2.47 -3.04 10.09
CA HIS A 228 -3.68 -2.61 10.78
C HIS A 228 -4.53 -3.82 11.18
N GLY A 229 -5.20 -3.71 12.33
CA GLY A 229 -6.05 -4.78 12.86
C GLY A 229 -5.28 -5.89 13.59
N GLU A 230 -6.00 -6.94 14.00
CA GLU A 230 -5.44 -8.05 14.76
C GLU A 230 -4.76 -9.09 13.86
N PRO A 231 -3.77 -9.85 14.38
CA PRO A 231 -3.19 -10.99 13.68
C PRO A 231 -4.22 -12.05 13.28
N PHE A 232 -3.97 -12.76 12.19
CA PHE A 232 -4.87 -13.78 11.66
C PHE A 232 -4.11 -14.92 10.95
N ASP A 233 -4.76 -16.09 10.83
CA ASP A 233 -4.11 -17.32 10.33
C ASP A 233 -4.69 -17.83 8.98
N ASN A 234 -5.84 -17.32 8.55
CA ASN A 234 -6.61 -17.82 7.41
C ASN A 234 -6.43 -16.97 6.13
N HIS A 235 -5.17 -16.74 5.77
CA HIS A 235 -4.84 -15.88 4.61
C HIS A 235 -5.43 -16.37 3.27
N PRO A 236 -5.54 -17.68 2.94
CA PRO A 236 -6.08 -18.09 1.64
C PRO A 236 -7.57 -17.77 1.47
N GLU A 237 -8.37 -17.93 2.54
CA GLU A 237 -9.78 -17.57 2.58
C GLU A 237 -9.96 -16.06 2.47
N LEU A 238 -9.13 -15.29 3.20
CA LEU A 238 -9.15 -13.84 3.13
C LEU A 238 -8.85 -13.36 1.70
N ILE A 239 -7.81 -13.89 1.06
CA ILE A 239 -7.47 -13.58 -0.33
C ILE A 239 -8.62 -13.91 -1.28
N GLY A 240 -9.26 -15.07 -1.12
CA GLY A 240 -10.45 -15.44 -1.90
C GLY A 240 -11.56 -14.39 -1.79
N LYS A 241 -11.87 -13.95 -0.57
CA LYS A 241 -12.83 -12.87 -0.31
C LYS A 241 -12.42 -11.56 -0.98
N ARG A 242 -11.15 -11.15 -0.90
CA ARG A 242 -10.63 -9.92 -1.53
C ARG A 242 -10.77 -9.98 -3.06
N MET A 243 -10.46 -11.12 -3.67
CA MET A 243 -10.62 -11.31 -5.11
C MET A 243 -12.08 -11.20 -5.54
N GLU A 244 -13.01 -11.81 -4.80
CA GLU A 244 -14.45 -11.68 -5.07
C GLU A 244 -14.96 -10.25 -4.91
N GLU A 245 -14.49 -9.52 -3.90
CA GLU A 245 -14.83 -8.11 -3.67
C GLU A 245 -14.39 -7.22 -4.85
N GLN A 246 -13.21 -7.49 -5.43
CA GLN A 246 -12.72 -6.81 -6.62
C GLN A 246 -13.57 -7.13 -7.87
N GLU A 247 -13.97 -8.40 -8.06
CA GLU A 247 -14.85 -8.76 -9.19
C GLU A 247 -16.23 -8.09 -9.07
N LYS A 248 -16.81 -8.05 -7.87
CA LYS A 248 -18.06 -7.32 -7.61
C LYS A 248 -17.93 -5.83 -7.92
N ARG A 249 -16.77 -5.22 -7.63
CA ARG A 249 -16.51 -3.83 -7.98
C ARG A 249 -16.40 -3.61 -9.48
N CYS A 250 -15.72 -4.51 -10.20
CA CYS A 250 -15.66 -4.49 -11.67
C CYS A 250 -17.05 -4.53 -12.30
N LEU A 251 -17.93 -5.42 -11.80
CA LEU A 251 -19.32 -5.50 -12.22
C LEU A 251 -20.07 -4.17 -12.03
N HIS A 252 -19.99 -3.59 -10.83
CA HIS A 252 -20.67 -2.33 -10.53
C HIS A 252 -20.16 -1.17 -11.42
N ILE A 253 -18.87 -1.14 -11.74
CA ILE A 253 -18.30 -0.17 -12.69
C ILE A 253 -18.87 -0.37 -14.10
N LEU A 254 -18.94 -1.62 -14.58
CA LEU A 254 -19.52 -1.93 -15.89
C LEU A 254 -21.00 -1.53 -15.95
N GLU A 255 -21.78 -1.80 -14.92
CA GLU A 255 -23.19 -1.38 -14.81
C GLU A 255 -23.34 0.14 -14.93
N CYS A 256 -22.47 0.91 -14.26
CA CYS A 256 -22.45 2.36 -14.38
C CYS A 256 -22.15 2.82 -15.82
N LEU A 257 -21.29 2.11 -16.54
CA LEU A 257 -20.89 2.42 -17.92
C LEU A 257 -21.93 2.01 -18.97
N LEU A 258 -22.90 1.15 -18.63
CA LEU A 258 -24.03 0.82 -19.53
C LEU A 258 -24.93 2.02 -19.81
N THR A 259 -24.97 3.00 -18.90
CA THR A 259 -25.75 4.24 -19.05
C THR A 259 -24.99 5.34 -19.80
N GLY A 260 -23.93 4.97 -20.52
CA GLY A 260 -23.08 5.88 -21.29
C GLY A 260 -21.70 6.06 -20.69
N GLU A 261 -20.82 6.68 -21.48
CA GLU A 261 -19.44 6.96 -21.14
C GLU A 261 -19.29 7.79 -19.86
N LYS A 262 -18.26 7.49 -19.06
CA LYS A 262 -17.97 8.20 -17.80
C LYS A 262 -16.48 8.35 -17.59
N ASN A 263 -16.07 9.43 -16.94
CA ASN A 263 -14.73 9.56 -16.40
C ASN A 263 -14.62 8.94 -15.00
N VAL A 264 -13.40 8.86 -14.47
CA VAL A 264 -13.11 8.25 -13.16
C VAL A 264 -13.84 8.97 -12.03
N TYR A 265 -13.89 10.30 -12.06
CA TYR A 265 -14.56 11.10 -11.02
C TYR A 265 -16.08 10.89 -10.99
N GLN A 266 -16.73 10.77 -12.15
CA GLN A 266 -18.15 10.44 -12.26
C GLN A 266 -18.45 9.04 -11.72
N LEU A 267 -17.65 8.04 -12.10
CA LEU A 267 -17.77 6.68 -11.57
C LEU A 267 -17.55 6.64 -10.06
N CYS A 268 -16.52 7.32 -9.56
CA CYS A 268 -16.25 7.44 -8.13
C CYS A 268 -17.41 8.08 -7.37
N SER A 269 -18.03 9.12 -7.93
CA SER A 269 -19.16 9.82 -7.31
C SER A 269 -20.43 8.96 -7.25
N LEU A 270 -20.65 8.10 -8.24
CA LEU A 270 -21.78 7.15 -8.25
C LEU A 270 -21.56 6.01 -7.25
N ILE A 271 -20.36 5.44 -7.24
CA ILE A 271 -20.04 4.24 -6.46
C ILE A 271 -19.74 4.57 -4.99
N TYR A 272 -19.18 5.76 -4.72
CA TYR A 272 -18.81 6.23 -3.38
C TYR A 272 -19.37 7.62 -3.08
N PRO A 273 -20.70 7.79 -3.01
CA PRO A 273 -21.33 9.11 -2.90
C PRO A 273 -21.01 9.87 -1.60
N LYS A 274 -20.45 9.17 -0.60
CA LYS A 274 -20.06 9.73 0.70
C LYS A 274 -18.63 10.26 0.74
N LEU A 275 -17.77 9.93 -0.24
CA LEU A 275 -16.39 10.44 -0.27
C LEU A 275 -16.37 11.93 -0.61
N ARG A 276 -15.58 12.72 0.11
CA ARG A 276 -15.52 14.18 0.01
C ARG A 276 -14.11 14.67 0.29
N LYS A 277 -13.77 15.87 -0.19
CA LYS A 277 -12.50 16.56 0.11
C LYS A 277 -11.30 15.63 -0.15
N ARG A 278 -10.45 15.41 0.85
CA ARG A 278 -9.19 14.63 0.76
C ARG A 278 -9.40 13.14 0.55
N THR A 279 -10.54 12.58 0.98
CA THR A 279 -10.79 11.13 0.83
C THR A 279 -11.23 10.75 -0.58
N ILE A 280 -11.49 11.73 -1.46
CA ILE A 280 -11.87 11.43 -2.85
C ILE A 280 -10.75 10.69 -3.59
N PHE A 281 -9.49 11.01 -3.28
CA PHE A 281 -8.34 10.41 -3.97
C PHE A 281 -8.33 8.88 -3.82
N LEU A 282 -8.69 8.38 -2.64
CA LEU A 282 -8.81 6.94 -2.39
C LEU A 282 -9.81 6.29 -3.34
N GLY A 283 -10.98 6.92 -3.52
CA GLY A 283 -12.01 6.46 -4.46
C GLY A 283 -11.56 6.54 -5.92
N LEU A 284 -10.91 7.64 -6.32
CA LEU A 284 -10.36 7.79 -7.68
C LEU A 284 -9.32 6.71 -7.99
N SER A 285 -8.38 6.50 -7.07
CA SER A 285 -7.36 5.46 -7.15
C SER A 285 -7.99 4.08 -7.31
N GLN A 286 -8.99 3.77 -6.47
CA GLN A 286 -9.67 2.49 -6.50
C GLN A 286 -10.42 2.27 -7.82
N ILE A 287 -11.18 3.25 -8.31
CA ILE A 287 -11.88 3.15 -9.60
C ILE A 287 -10.87 2.99 -10.75
N GLN A 288 -9.80 3.79 -10.77
CA GLN A 288 -8.79 3.71 -11.82
C GLN A 288 -8.13 2.32 -11.89
N GLY A 289 -7.79 1.72 -10.75
CA GLY A 289 -7.22 0.36 -10.71
C GLY A 289 -8.17 -0.69 -11.28
N HIS A 290 -9.47 -0.57 -11.02
CA HIS A 290 -10.47 -1.49 -11.59
C HIS A 290 -10.69 -1.24 -13.09
N LEU A 291 -10.62 0.01 -13.55
CA LEU A 291 -10.67 0.32 -14.99
C LEU A 291 -9.45 -0.27 -15.71
N ASP A 292 -8.26 -0.22 -15.11
CA ASP A 292 -7.07 -0.89 -15.67
C ASP A 292 -7.29 -2.40 -15.83
N LEU A 293 -7.91 -3.04 -14.82
CA LEU A 293 -8.25 -4.46 -14.87
C LEU A 293 -9.26 -4.77 -15.98
N LEU A 294 -10.32 -3.96 -16.09
CA LEU A 294 -11.34 -4.10 -17.14
C LEU A 294 -10.76 -3.86 -18.55
N GLU A 295 -9.88 -2.87 -18.72
CA GLU A 295 -9.18 -2.62 -19.99
C GLU A 295 -8.27 -3.80 -20.36
N SER A 296 -7.53 -4.36 -19.40
CA SER A 296 -6.66 -5.52 -19.64
C SER A 296 -7.44 -6.76 -20.09
N ARG A 297 -8.73 -6.84 -19.73
CA ARG A 297 -9.67 -7.89 -20.14
C ARG A 297 -10.42 -7.55 -21.43
N GLY A 298 -10.20 -6.38 -22.04
CA GLY A 298 -10.92 -5.92 -23.23
C GLY A 298 -12.41 -5.69 -22.98
N GLN A 299 -12.82 -5.37 -21.75
CA GLN A 299 -14.22 -5.13 -21.38
C GLN A 299 -14.61 -3.65 -21.51
N VAL A 300 -13.65 -2.75 -21.32
CA VAL A 300 -13.81 -1.31 -21.52
C VAL A 300 -12.69 -0.78 -22.41
N GLU A 301 -12.97 0.33 -23.09
CA GLU A 301 -11.97 1.13 -23.80
C GLU A 301 -11.98 2.57 -23.28
N SER A 302 -10.82 3.21 -23.28
CA SER A 302 -10.66 4.60 -22.88
C SER A 302 -10.38 5.53 -24.06
N PHE A 303 -10.76 6.80 -23.89
CA PHE A 303 -10.47 7.89 -24.82
C PHE A 303 -10.41 9.22 -24.06
N THR A 304 -9.75 10.21 -24.65
CA THR A 304 -9.49 11.50 -23.99
C THR A 304 -10.35 12.61 -24.59
N ARG A 305 -10.93 13.46 -23.74
CA ARG A 305 -11.53 14.74 -24.14
C ARG A 305 -10.87 15.88 -23.36
N GLY A 306 -10.11 16.71 -24.07
CA GLY A 306 -9.23 17.69 -23.44
C GLY A 306 -8.14 16.98 -22.63
N GLN A 307 -8.13 17.14 -21.31
CA GLN A 307 -7.21 16.45 -20.40
C GLN A 307 -7.85 15.27 -19.65
N VAL A 308 -9.16 15.04 -19.82
CA VAL A 308 -9.93 14.06 -19.02
C VAL A 308 -10.07 12.75 -19.76
N HIS A 309 -9.84 11.64 -19.06
CA HIS A 309 -10.03 10.28 -19.59
C HIS A 309 -11.45 9.79 -19.32
N TYR A 310 -12.10 9.32 -20.37
CA TYR A 310 -13.42 8.70 -20.35
C TYR A 310 -13.31 7.24 -20.73
N TYR A 311 -14.24 6.44 -20.21
CA TYR A 311 -14.33 5.02 -20.44
C TYR A 311 -15.72 4.66 -20.93
N LYS A 312 -15.82 3.63 -21.75
CA LYS A 312 -17.08 3.01 -22.18
C LYS A 312 -16.92 1.50 -22.34
N VAL A 313 -18.01 0.75 -22.24
CA VAL A 313 -18.02 -0.70 -22.46
C VAL A 313 -17.76 -1.01 -23.95
N ILE A 314 -16.95 -2.01 -24.23
CA ILE A 314 -16.73 -2.51 -25.60
C ILE A 314 -17.92 -3.40 -25.98
N SER A 315 -18.68 -3.05 -27.03
CA SER A 315 -19.95 -3.72 -27.38
C SER A 315 -19.85 -5.23 -27.61
N SER A 316 -18.70 -5.75 -28.08
CA SER A 316 -18.49 -7.19 -28.27
C SER A 316 -18.38 -7.98 -26.96
N SER A 317 -18.20 -7.30 -25.82
CA SER A 317 -18.22 -7.91 -24.48
C SER A 317 -19.64 -8.10 -23.91
N LEU A 318 -20.66 -7.54 -24.59
CA LEU A 318 -22.07 -7.69 -24.23
C LEU A 318 -22.71 -8.80 -25.07
N LYS A 319 -23.02 -9.97 -24.49
CA LYS A 319 -23.87 -10.98 -25.14
C LYS A 319 -25.21 -11.12 -24.40
N GLY A 320 -26.31 -11.08 -25.16
CA GLY A 320 -27.65 -11.43 -24.65
C GLY A 320 -28.33 -10.39 -23.75
N GLY A 321 -27.95 -9.10 -23.81
CA GLY A 321 -28.55 -8.05 -22.98
C GLY A 321 -28.03 -7.98 -21.53
N GLY A 322 -27.01 -8.78 -21.19
CA GLY A 322 -26.32 -8.76 -19.90
C GLY A 322 -24.79 -8.71 -20.05
N ILE A 323 -24.12 -8.22 -19.01
CA ILE A 323 -22.65 -8.21 -18.90
C ILE A 323 -22.17 -9.66 -18.78
N THR A 324 -21.47 -10.16 -19.80
CA THR A 324 -20.79 -11.46 -19.68
C THR A 324 -19.42 -11.23 -19.07
N ILE A 325 -19.21 -11.70 -17.84
CA ILE A 325 -17.85 -11.84 -17.30
C ILE A 325 -17.28 -13.11 -17.90
N ALA A 326 -16.35 -13.00 -18.83
CA ALA A 326 -15.43 -14.11 -19.07
C ALA A 326 -14.51 -14.16 -17.84
N ILE A 327 -14.90 -14.96 -16.83
CA ILE A 327 -13.96 -15.38 -15.79
C ILE A 327 -13.04 -16.37 -16.51
N LYS A 328 -11.91 -15.87 -17.01
CA LYS A 328 -10.77 -16.72 -17.34
C LYS A 328 -9.99 -16.98 -16.07
#